data_AF-A0A7C0UWR3-F1
#
_entry.id   AF-A0A7C0UWR3-F1
#
_cell.length_a   1.000
_cell.length_b   1.000
_cell.length_c   1.000
_cell.angle_alpha   90.00
_cell.angle_beta   90.00
_cell.angle_gamma   90.00
#
_symmetry.space_group_name_H-M   'P 1'
#
loop_
_entity.id
_entity.type
_entity.pdbx_description
1 polymer ?
#
loop_
_entity_poly.entity_id
_entity_poly.type
_entity_poly.pdbx_seq_one_letter_code
_entity_poly.pdbx_strand_id
1 'polypeptide(L)'
;LNVFTGGALDKLSIVMLGLGPYITAVIIFQLLTMIFPTLEKLYKEEGEAGRQKFNQYCRIATAPLAAIQGYGMLTLFQHEGVLEPMSGTVLFASIATITAGAMALMWLGELITEKGIGNGVSLLIFAGIISAFPNNVGKFILNYDPSQIPSYILFFVMAIAVIAGVTLVNEARRNIPVSYAKRVRGQKMYGGTSTYLPLNVNPAGVMPIIFALSILLFPSMIASFLAGKGGTIGSIAIQVKDFFQNPWVYGVSYFVLVFLFTYFYTAVTFDPKAISTNLQKMGGFIPGIRPGKSTSDFLNYILNRVLLLGGLFLGVIAIMPQIAGALTGVHNFNFLIGGTSLLIVVAVVLETWRQVNAQLEMHEYEKF
;
A
#
# COMPACT_ATOMS: atom_id res chain seq x y z
N LEU A 1 -7.04 0.47 -13.73
CA LEU A 1 -7.03 1.91 -13.39
C LEU A 1 -8.21 2.29 -12.47
N ASN A 2 -9.44 1.82 -12.74
CA ASN A 2 -10.66 2.15 -11.96
C ASN A 2 -10.67 1.78 -10.47
N VAL A 3 -9.83 0.82 -10.04
CA VAL A 3 -9.82 0.32 -8.67
C VAL A 3 -9.31 1.36 -7.66
N PHE A 4 -8.34 2.20 -8.03
CA PHE A 4 -7.77 3.22 -7.14
C PHE A 4 -8.55 4.54 -7.12
N THR A 5 -9.42 4.74 -8.11
CA THR A 5 -10.22 5.96 -8.26
C THR A 5 -11.66 5.76 -7.79
N GLY A 6 -12.00 4.56 -7.27
CA GLY A 6 -13.36 4.24 -6.81
C GLY A 6 -14.42 4.36 -7.92
N GLY A 7 -14.04 4.06 -9.17
CA GLY A 7 -14.92 4.26 -10.32
C GLY A 7 -15.06 5.72 -10.79
N ALA A 8 -14.29 6.67 -10.24
CA ALA A 8 -14.25 8.07 -10.72
C ALA A 8 -13.66 8.23 -12.13
N LEU A 9 -13.21 7.15 -12.76
CA LEU A 9 -12.88 7.11 -14.19
C LEU A 9 -14.10 6.81 -15.07
N ASP A 10 -15.14 6.12 -14.53
CA ASP A 10 -16.36 5.78 -15.28
C ASP A 10 -17.30 6.98 -15.46
N LYS A 11 -17.09 8.04 -14.67
CA LYS A 11 -17.71 9.35 -14.83
C LYS A 11 -16.57 10.35 -14.87
N LEU A 12 -16.39 11.09 -15.98
CA LEU A 12 -15.45 12.21 -16.06
C LEU A 12 -15.66 13.18 -14.89
N SER A 13 -14.93 12.95 -13.80
CA SER A 13 -15.11 13.60 -12.52
C SER A 13 -13.95 14.56 -12.28
N ILE A 14 -14.21 15.61 -11.49
CA ILE A 14 -13.18 16.54 -10.99
C ILE A 14 -12.05 15.78 -10.28
N VAL A 15 -12.35 14.59 -9.76
CA VAL A 15 -11.46 13.75 -8.94
C VAL A 15 -11.06 12.46 -9.67
N MET A 16 -10.93 12.53 -11.00
CA MET A 16 -10.66 11.36 -11.83
C MET A 16 -9.38 10.60 -11.46
N LEU A 17 -8.32 11.29 -11.01
CA LEU A 17 -7.04 10.66 -10.62
C LEU A 17 -7.05 10.09 -9.19
N GLY A 18 -8.08 10.39 -8.39
CA GLY A 18 -8.15 10.02 -6.98
C GLY A 18 -6.92 10.48 -6.19
N LEU A 19 -6.40 9.59 -5.34
CA LEU A 19 -5.20 9.79 -4.53
C LEU A 19 -3.92 9.28 -5.21
N GLY A 20 -4.00 8.79 -6.45
CA GLY A 20 -2.88 8.20 -7.20
C GLY A 20 -1.63 9.08 -7.27
N PRO A 21 -1.74 10.39 -7.59
CA PRO A 21 -0.59 11.29 -7.64
C PRO A 21 0.11 11.43 -6.29
N TYR A 22 -0.65 11.51 -5.19
CA TYR A 22 -0.10 11.63 -3.85
C TYR A 22 0.63 10.35 -3.42
N ILE A 23 0.02 9.19 -3.66
CA ILE A 23 0.64 7.89 -3.39
C ILE A 23 1.97 7.77 -4.14
N THR A 24 1.98 8.18 -5.42
CA THR A 24 3.20 8.17 -6.23
C THR A 24 4.26 9.12 -5.68
N ALA A 25 3.87 10.32 -5.23
CA ALA A 25 4.79 11.26 -4.59
C ALA A 25 5.42 10.65 -3.32
N VAL A 26 4.60 10.09 -2.43
CA VAL A 26 5.08 9.44 -1.20
C VAL A 26 6.05 8.29 -1.51
N ILE A 27 5.74 7.47 -2.52
CA ILE A 27 6.64 6.39 -2.97
C ILE A 27 7.98 6.95 -3.42
N ILE A 28 7.98 7.96 -4.27
CA ILE A 28 9.22 8.58 -4.79
C ILE A 28 10.06 9.10 -3.62
N PHE A 29 9.47 9.85 -2.70
CA PHE A 29 10.21 10.38 -1.55
C PHE A 29 10.69 9.29 -0.60
N GLN A 30 9.91 8.23 -0.40
CA GLN A 30 10.31 7.12 0.43
C GLN A 30 11.49 6.36 -0.19
N LEU A 31 11.53 6.19 -1.52
CA LEU A 31 12.71 5.67 -2.22
C LEU A 31 13.92 6.60 -2.12
N LEU A 32 13.70 7.92 -2.22
CA LEU A 32 14.76 8.93 -2.11
C LEU A 32 15.43 8.93 -0.73
N THR A 33 14.74 8.54 0.35
CA THR A 33 15.36 8.45 1.69
C THR A 33 16.57 7.51 1.72
N MET A 34 16.59 6.45 0.91
CA MET A 34 17.71 5.51 0.88
C MET A 34 18.90 6.03 0.06
N ILE A 35 18.63 6.86 -0.95
CA ILE A 35 19.67 7.46 -1.81
C ILE A 35 20.29 8.68 -1.12
N PHE A 36 19.47 9.46 -0.41
CA PHE A 36 19.86 10.70 0.23
C PHE A 36 19.79 10.58 1.75
N PRO A 37 20.95 10.45 2.44
CA PRO A 37 21.00 10.26 3.89
C PRO A 37 20.44 11.47 4.67
N THR A 38 20.38 12.65 4.05
CA THR A 38 19.73 13.83 4.64
C THR A 38 18.22 13.65 4.80
N LEU A 39 17.56 13.04 3.80
CA LEU A 39 16.14 12.70 3.87
C LEU A 39 15.90 11.57 4.87
N GLU A 40 16.81 10.60 4.97
CA GLU A 40 16.74 9.55 5.99
C GLU A 40 16.79 10.12 7.41
N LYS A 41 17.74 11.01 7.69
CA LYS A 41 17.86 11.67 9.00
C LYS A 41 16.61 12.47 9.34
N LEU A 42 16.09 13.21 8.36
CA LEU A 42 14.86 13.98 8.53
C LEU A 42 13.67 13.06 8.86
N TYR A 43 13.58 11.88 8.26
CA TYR A 43 12.48 10.94 8.52
C TYR A 43 12.63 10.14 9.83
N LYS A 44 13.87 9.80 10.22
CA LYS A 44 14.16 8.89 11.34
C LYS A 44 14.65 9.60 12.62
N GLU A 45 15.43 10.66 12.50
CA GLU A 45 16.13 11.31 13.63
C GLU A 45 15.39 12.55 14.15
N GLU A 46 14.72 13.33 13.29
CA GLU A 46 14.02 14.58 13.67
C GLU A 46 12.61 14.37 14.30
N GLY A 47 12.19 13.11 14.51
CA GLY A 47 10.91 12.80 15.15
C GLY A 47 9.69 13.29 14.36
N GLU A 48 8.68 13.82 15.06
CA GLU A 48 7.41 14.27 14.45
C GLU A 48 7.59 15.48 13.53
N ALA A 49 8.43 16.45 13.93
CA ALA A 49 8.71 17.63 13.10
C ALA A 49 9.37 17.25 11.76
N GLY A 50 10.26 16.26 11.79
CA GLY A 50 10.87 15.69 10.59
C GLY A 50 9.85 15.03 9.65
N ARG A 51 8.94 14.22 10.21
CA ARG A 51 7.85 13.59 9.44
C ARG A 51 6.91 14.63 8.81
N GLN A 52 6.62 15.73 9.50
CA GLN A 52 5.82 16.82 8.94
C GLN A 52 6.50 17.49 7.74
N LYS A 53 7.81 17.77 7.82
CA LYS A 53 8.59 18.29 6.68
C LYS A 53 8.62 17.30 5.51
N PHE A 54 8.78 16.02 5.78
CA PHE A 54 8.74 14.98 4.75
C PHE A 54 7.39 14.99 4.01
N ASN A 55 6.28 15.08 4.77
CA ASN A 55 4.94 15.18 4.19
C ASN A 55 4.75 16.46 3.38
N GLN A 56 5.34 17.58 3.81
CA GLN A 56 5.32 18.84 3.06
C GLN A 56 6.00 18.69 1.68
N TYR A 57 7.14 18.00 1.60
CA TYR A 57 7.79 17.73 0.32
C TYR A 57 6.94 16.82 -0.57
N CYS A 58 6.33 15.77 -0.01
CA CYS A 58 5.40 14.91 -0.74
C CYS A 58 4.21 15.71 -1.28
N ARG A 59 3.66 16.63 -0.49
CA ARG A 59 2.56 17.52 -0.88
C ARG A 59 2.96 18.42 -2.06
N ILE A 60 4.13 19.03 -2.00
CA ILE A 60 4.63 19.91 -3.07
C ILE A 60 4.83 19.12 -4.37
N ALA A 61 5.34 17.88 -4.28
CA ALA A 61 5.54 17.04 -5.46
C ALA A 61 4.25 16.45 -6.03
N THR A 62 3.19 16.34 -5.23
CA THR A 62 1.90 15.82 -5.68
C THR A 62 1.27 16.71 -6.75
N ALA A 63 1.36 18.04 -6.62
CA ALA A 63 0.78 18.99 -7.57
C ALA A 63 1.31 18.85 -9.01
N PRO A 64 2.64 18.88 -9.28
CA PRO A 64 3.15 18.68 -10.64
C PRO A 64 2.89 17.26 -11.15
N LEU A 65 2.94 16.24 -10.29
CA LEU A 65 2.61 14.87 -10.67
C LEU A 65 1.14 14.73 -11.08
N ALA A 66 0.21 15.35 -10.35
CA ALA A 66 -1.21 15.36 -10.69
C ALA A 66 -1.47 16.09 -12.01
N ALA A 67 -0.77 17.20 -12.29
CA ALA A 67 -0.87 17.90 -13.56
C ALA A 67 -0.39 17.04 -14.74
N ILE A 68 0.75 16.36 -14.59
CA ILE A 68 1.31 15.47 -15.62
C ILE A 68 0.41 14.25 -15.84
N GLN A 69 -0.03 13.58 -14.77
CA GLN A 69 -0.92 12.42 -14.85
C GLN A 69 -2.30 12.81 -15.41
N GLY A 70 -2.82 13.98 -15.04
CA GLY A 70 -4.09 14.51 -15.54
C GLY A 70 -4.04 14.78 -17.04
N TYR A 71 -2.96 15.39 -17.51
CA TYR A 71 -2.72 15.57 -18.95
C TYR A 71 -2.59 14.22 -19.68
N GLY A 72 -1.84 13.27 -19.12
CA GLY A 72 -1.69 11.92 -19.68
C GLY A 72 -3.02 11.17 -19.80
N MET A 73 -3.92 11.31 -18.83
CA MET A 73 -5.24 10.67 -18.89
C MET A 73 -6.18 11.37 -19.88
N LEU A 74 -6.19 12.71 -19.92
CA LEU A 74 -7.03 13.46 -20.86
C LEU A 74 -6.64 13.18 -22.31
N THR A 75 -5.34 13.12 -22.61
CA THR A 75 -4.84 12.77 -23.94
C THR A 75 -5.21 11.35 -24.33
N LEU A 76 -5.11 10.38 -23.40
CA LEU A 76 -5.57 9.01 -23.65
C LEU A 76 -7.06 8.96 -24.02
N PHE A 77 -7.92 9.68 -23.30
CA PHE A 77 -9.36 9.72 -23.60
C PHE A 77 -9.70 10.41 -24.92
N GLN A 78 -8.90 11.39 -25.35
CA GLN A 78 -9.02 11.97 -26.68
C GLN A 78 -8.64 10.96 -27.78
N HIS A 79 -7.59 10.17 -27.55
CA HIS A 79 -7.16 9.13 -28.49
C HIS A 79 -8.11 7.95 -28.58
N GLU A 80 -8.76 7.56 -27.48
CA GLU A 80 -9.79 6.50 -27.47
C GLU A 80 -11.16 6.97 -27.97
N GLY A 81 -11.27 8.23 -28.42
CA GLY A 81 -12.50 8.79 -28.99
C GLY A 81 -13.62 9.05 -27.99
N VAL A 82 -13.31 9.00 -26.68
CA VAL A 82 -14.25 9.31 -25.59
C VAL A 82 -14.46 10.82 -25.46
N LEU A 83 -13.44 11.61 -25.83
CA LEU A 83 -13.45 13.06 -25.80
C LEU A 83 -13.09 13.64 -27.17
N GLU A 84 -13.82 14.67 -27.59
CA GLU A 84 -13.42 15.47 -28.76
C GLU A 84 -12.12 16.24 -28.47
N PRO A 85 -11.31 16.57 -29.49
CA PRO A 85 -10.10 17.36 -29.34
C PRO A 85 -10.41 18.70 -28.66
N MET A 86 -9.88 18.91 -27.46
CA MET A 86 -10.14 20.13 -26.70
C MET A 86 -9.24 21.28 -27.16
N SER A 87 -9.79 22.50 -27.18
CA SER A 87 -9.00 23.73 -27.33
C SER A 87 -7.96 23.85 -26.20
N GLY A 88 -6.80 24.46 -26.47
CA GLY A 88 -5.70 24.58 -25.51
C GLY A 88 -6.10 25.28 -24.19
N THR A 89 -7.09 26.18 -24.23
CA THR A 89 -7.64 26.82 -23.04
C THR A 89 -8.48 25.86 -22.19
N VAL A 90 -9.29 25.02 -22.83
CA VAL A 90 -10.13 24.00 -22.16
C VAL A 90 -9.27 22.89 -21.58
N LEU A 91 -8.20 22.49 -22.29
CA LEU A 91 -7.24 21.52 -21.80
C LEU A 91 -6.55 22.03 -20.53
N PHE A 92 -6.06 23.28 -20.53
CA PHE A 92 -5.43 23.89 -19.36
C PHE A 92 -6.40 23.99 -18.18
N ALA A 93 -7.63 24.47 -18.42
CA ALA A 93 -8.66 24.52 -17.39
C ALA A 93 -8.96 23.13 -16.81
N SER A 94 -9.07 22.11 -17.66
CA SER A 94 -9.33 20.73 -17.23
C SER A 94 -8.20 20.15 -16.39
N ILE A 95 -6.93 20.38 -16.78
CA ILE A 95 -5.76 19.96 -16.00
C ILE A 95 -5.74 20.67 -14.64
N ALA A 96 -6.02 21.97 -14.61
CA ALA A 96 -6.09 22.74 -13.36
C ALA A 96 -7.20 22.20 -12.44
N THR A 97 -8.38 21.90 -12.98
CA THR A 97 -9.51 21.33 -12.22
C THR A 97 -9.19 19.93 -11.68
N ILE A 98 -8.59 19.05 -12.48
CA ILE A 98 -8.18 17.71 -12.04
C ILE A 98 -7.10 17.79 -10.95
N THR A 99 -6.13 18.68 -11.13
CA THR A 99 -5.05 18.91 -10.16
C THR A 99 -5.61 19.45 -8.85
N ALA A 100 -6.52 20.42 -8.91
CA ALA A 100 -7.22 20.95 -7.75
C ALA A 100 -8.05 19.87 -7.04
N GLY A 101 -8.74 19.01 -7.79
CA GLY A 101 -9.50 17.88 -7.24
C GLY A 101 -8.62 16.87 -6.51
N ALA A 102 -7.47 16.50 -7.09
CA ALA A 102 -6.50 15.60 -6.45
C ALA A 102 -5.90 16.22 -5.17
N MET A 103 -5.57 17.51 -5.20
CA MET A 103 -5.06 18.24 -4.03
C MET A 103 -6.13 18.36 -2.94
N ALA A 104 -7.40 18.59 -3.30
CA ALA A 104 -8.50 18.65 -2.36
C ALA A 104 -8.74 17.31 -1.66
N LEU A 105 -8.68 16.19 -2.38
CA LEU A 105 -8.76 14.86 -1.76
C LEU A 105 -7.60 14.59 -0.81
N MET A 106 -6.38 14.95 -1.22
CA MET A 106 -5.20 14.77 -0.38
C MET A 106 -5.33 15.57 0.91
N TRP A 107 -5.78 16.83 0.82
CA TRP A 107 -6.06 17.67 1.97
C TRP A 107 -7.13 17.07 2.89
N LEU A 108 -8.21 16.51 2.33
CA LEU A 108 -9.21 15.77 3.11
C LEU A 108 -8.60 14.56 3.82
N GLY A 109 -7.71 13.82 3.15
CA GLY A 109 -7.01 12.68 3.75
C GLY A 109 -6.13 13.08 4.92
N GLU A 110 -5.42 14.20 4.80
CA GLU A 110 -4.61 14.75 5.90
C GLU A 110 -5.48 15.23 7.06
N LEU A 111 -6.59 15.92 6.79
CA LEU A 111 -7.56 16.33 7.82
C LEU A 111 -8.14 15.14 8.58
N ILE A 112 -8.47 14.05 7.88
CA ILE A 112 -8.93 12.81 8.51
C ILE A 112 -7.82 12.20 9.37
N THR A 113 -6.56 12.31 8.95
CA THR A 113 -5.42 11.81 9.75
C THR A 113 -5.19 12.65 11.00
N GLU A 114 -5.37 13.97 10.90
CA GLU A 114 -5.18 14.91 12.02
C GLU A 114 -6.31 14.83 13.06
N LYS A 115 -7.56 14.67 12.61
CA LYS A 115 -8.75 14.71 13.47
C LYS A 115 -9.39 13.34 13.75
N GLY A 116 -9.02 12.32 12.98
CA GLY A 116 -9.65 11.01 12.97
C GLY A 116 -8.73 9.88 13.45
N ILE A 117 -9.25 8.66 13.37
CA ILE A 117 -8.55 7.47 13.82
C ILE A 117 -7.88 6.81 12.61
N GLY A 118 -6.58 7.00 12.51
CA GLY A 118 -5.72 6.28 11.58
C GLY A 118 -5.25 7.05 10.36
N ASN A 119 -4.81 6.32 9.33
CA ASN A 119 -4.29 6.92 8.10
C ASN A 119 -5.46 7.32 7.19
N GLY A 120 -5.75 8.62 7.12
CA GLY A 120 -6.87 9.15 6.35
C GLY A 120 -6.75 8.89 4.85
N VAL A 121 -5.55 8.78 4.29
CA VAL A 121 -5.33 8.42 2.89
C VAL A 121 -5.77 6.97 2.65
N SER A 122 -5.40 6.05 3.54
CA SER A 122 -5.85 4.65 3.49
C SER A 122 -7.37 4.51 3.63
N LEU A 123 -7.99 5.28 4.53
CA LEU A 123 -9.44 5.30 4.72
C LEU A 123 -10.20 5.84 3.49
N LEU A 124 -9.66 6.86 2.81
CA LEU A 124 -10.23 7.37 1.57
C LEU A 124 -10.15 6.35 0.43
N ILE A 125 -9.03 5.61 0.31
CA ILE A 125 -8.91 4.51 -0.66
C ILE A 125 -9.94 3.41 -0.36
N PHE A 126 -10.07 3.04 0.92
CA PHE A 126 -11.07 2.08 1.40
C PHE A 126 -12.49 2.52 1.05
N ALA A 127 -12.85 3.78 1.32
CA ALA A 127 -14.15 4.34 0.99
C ALA A 127 -14.41 4.33 -0.53
N GLY A 128 -13.37 4.60 -1.33
CA GLY A 128 -13.44 4.52 -2.79
C GLY A 128 -13.69 3.10 -3.31
N ILE A 129 -13.07 2.09 -2.70
CA ILE A 129 -13.30 0.68 -3.08
C ILE A 129 -14.71 0.24 -2.68
N ILE A 130 -15.15 0.56 -1.47
CA ILE A 130 -16.45 0.15 -0.95
C ILE A 130 -17.60 0.87 -1.68
N SER A 131 -17.43 2.12 -2.10
CA SER A 131 -18.49 2.83 -2.84
C SER A 131 -18.83 2.19 -4.19
N ALA A 132 -17.89 1.45 -4.80
CA ALA A 132 -18.11 0.70 -6.02
C ALA A 132 -18.83 -0.66 -5.76
N PHE A 133 -18.75 -1.18 -4.53
CA PHE A 133 -19.27 -2.50 -4.19
C PHE A 133 -20.80 -2.64 -4.41
N PRO A 134 -21.67 -1.69 -4.00
CA PRO A 134 -23.11 -1.79 -4.27
C PRO A 134 -23.46 -1.89 -5.76
N ASN A 135 -22.77 -1.11 -6.61
CA ASN A 135 -22.98 -1.16 -8.06
C ASN A 135 -22.57 -2.52 -8.63
N ASN A 136 -21.48 -3.09 -8.11
CA ASN A 136 -20.99 -4.40 -8.53
C ASN A 136 -21.97 -5.53 -8.15
N VAL A 137 -22.53 -5.47 -6.94
CA VAL A 137 -23.58 -6.39 -6.50
C VAL A 137 -24.85 -6.22 -7.34
N GLY A 138 -25.23 -4.99 -7.68
CA GLY A 138 -26.36 -4.73 -8.58
C GLY A 138 -26.17 -5.33 -9.97
N LYS A 139 -24.98 -5.18 -10.58
CA LYS A 139 -24.68 -5.81 -11.88
C LYS A 139 -24.60 -7.32 -11.79
N PHE A 140 -24.17 -7.88 -10.65
CA PHE A 140 -24.17 -9.32 -10.40
C PHE A 140 -25.58 -9.89 -10.37
N ILE A 141 -26.52 -9.21 -9.70
CA ILE A 141 -27.93 -9.65 -9.63
C ILE A 141 -28.59 -9.56 -11.02
N LEU A 142 -28.31 -8.49 -11.78
CA LEU A 142 -28.94 -8.25 -13.08
C LEU A 142 -28.39 -9.14 -14.21
N ASN A 143 -27.10 -9.52 -14.16
CA ASN A 143 -26.46 -10.41 -15.13
C ASN A 143 -26.37 -11.86 -14.65
N TYR A 144 -27.28 -12.27 -13.74
CA TYR A 144 -27.29 -13.61 -13.18
C TYR A 144 -27.65 -14.64 -14.26
N ASP A 145 -26.66 -15.44 -14.66
CA ASP A 145 -26.82 -16.57 -15.55
C ASP A 145 -26.60 -17.89 -14.75
N PRO A 146 -27.57 -18.82 -14.74
CA PRO A 146 -27.44 -20.13 -14.07
C PRO A 146 -26.21 -20.95 -14.52
N SER A 147 -25.68 -20.70 -15.72
CA SER A 147 -24.48 -21.36 -16.22
C SER A 147 -23.18 -20.98 -15.48
N GLN A 148 -23.17 -19.86 -14.75
CA GLN A 148 -21.98 -19.35 -14.03
C GLN A 148 -21.96 -19.67 -12.53
N ILE A 149 -22.94 -20.44 -12.03
CA ILE A 149 -23.04 -20.85 -10.62
C ILE A 149 -21.73 -21.46 -10.08
N PRO A 150 -21.05 -22.40 -10.78
CA PRO A 150 -19.79 -22.97 -10.30
C PRO A 150 -18.69 -21.92 -10.10
N SER A 151 -18.62 -20.94 -11.00
CA SER A 151 -17.63 -19.85 -10.96
C SER A 151 -17.91 -18.89 -9.80
N TYR A 152 -19.18 -18.61 -9.48
CA TYR A 152 -19.55 -17.79 -8.34
C TYR A 152 -19.23 -18.44 -6.99
N ILE A 153 -19.50 -19.74 -6.87
CA ILE A 153 -19.14 -20.50 -5.66
C ILE A 153 -17.61 -20.49 -5.47
N LEU A 154 -16.85 -20.73 -6.55
CA LEU A 154 -15.40 -20.68 -6.50
C LEU A 154 -14.88 -19.28 -6.09
N PHE A 155 -15.49 -18.22 -6.61
CA PHE A 155 -15.15 -16.84 -6.23
C PHE A 155 -15.38 -16.59 -4.74
N PHE A 156 -16.54 -16.97 -4.19
CA PHE A 156 -16.84 -16.78 -2.77
C PHE A 156 -15.88 -17.56 -1.87
N VAL A 157 -15.61 -18.84 -2.20
CA VAL A 157 -14.66 -19.68 -1.46
C VAL A 157 -13.27 -19.05 -1.50
N MET A 158 -12.85 -18.54 -2.66
CA MET A 158 -11.55 -17.90 -2.79
C MET A 158 -11.48 -16.56 -2.06
N ALA A 159 -12.52 -15.74 -2.10
CA ALA A 159 -12.56 -14.48 -1.37
C ALA A 159 -12.39 -14.73 0.14
N ILE A 160 -13.10 -15.74 0.69
CA ILE A 160 -12.94 -16.15 2.08
C ILE A 160 -11.52 -16.65 2.35
N ALA A 161 -10.95 -17.48 1.46
CA ALA A 161 -9.59 -17.98 1.61
C ALA A 161 -8.54 -16.85 1.60
N VAL A 162 -8.71 -15.85 0.73
CA VAL A 162 -7.85 -14.66 0.68
C VAL A 162 -8.00 -13.84 1.96
N ILE A 163 -9.22 -13.55 2.41
CA ILE A 163 -9.46 -12.83 3.67
C ILE A 163 -8.79 -13.55 4.83
N ALA A 164 -9.04 -14.86 4.99
CA ALA A 164 -8.47 -15.67 6.07
C ALA A 164 -6.93 -15.73 6.00
N GLY A 165 -6.36 -15.85 4.80
CA GLY A 165 -4.92 -15.83 4.62
C GLY A 165 -4.30 -14.51 5.06
N VAL A 166 -4.90 -13.39 4.64
CA VAL A 166 -4.43 -12.04 4.94
C VAL A 166 -4.53 -11.72 6.43
N THR A 167 -5.65 -12.06 7.07
CA THR A 167 -5.82 -11.87 8.52
C THR A 167 -4.81 -12.69 9.30
N LEU A 168 -4.61 -13.96 8.94
CA LEU A 168 -3.66 -14.85 9.60
C LEU A 168 -2.24 -14.29 9.53
N VAL A 169 -1.79 -13.81 8.37
CA VAL A 169 -0.43 -13.29 8.22
C VAL A 169 -0.24 -11.90 8.81
N ASN A 170 -1.25 -11.04 8.79
CA ASN A 170 -1.17 -9.73 9.45
C ASN A 170 -1.19 -9.84 10.98
N GLU A 171 -1.88 -10.83 11.55
CA GLU A 171 -1.89 -11.08 13.00
C GLU A 171 -0.71 -11.95 13.47
N ALA A 172 -0.10 -12.71 12.57
CA ALA A 172 1.05 -13.53 12.91
C ALA A 172 2.20 -12.66 13.42
N ARG A 173 2.65 -12.98 14.64
CA ARG A 173 3.77 -12.33 15.31
C ARG A 173 4.73 -13.36 15.86
N ARG A 174 6.02 -13.07 15.70
CA ARG A 174 7.11 -13.80 16.32
C ARG A 174 7.55 -13.06 17.58
N ASN A 175 7.24 -13.64 18.73
CA ASN A 175 7.61 -13.08 20.02
C ASN A 175 9.06 -13.42 20.33
N ILE A 176 9.90 -12.40 20.50
CA ILE A 176 11.32 -12.54 20.88
C ILE A 176 11.43 -12.25 22.38
N PRO A 177 11.84 -13.20 23.23
CA PRO A 177 11.93 -12.96 24.66
C PRO A 177 13.00 -11.92 24.98
N VAL A 178 12.64 -10.94 25.80
CA VAL A 178 13.52 -9.88 26.30
C VAL A 178 13.46 -9.89 27.81
N SER A 179 14.62 -9.77 28.45
CA SER A 179 14.74 -9.57 29.89
C SER A 179 15.29 -8.18 30.16
N TYR A 180 14.69 -7.46 31.10
CA TYR A 180 15.25 -6.22 31.60
C TYR A 180 16.19 -6.50 32.77
N ALA A 181 17.32 -5.79 32.79
CA ALA A 181 18.32 -5.93 33.85
C ALA A 181 17.69 -5.68 35.22
N LYS A 182 17.92 -6.63 36.14
CA LYS A 182 17.43 -6.56 37.52
C LYS A 182 18.28 -5.56 38.31
N ARG A 183 17.65 -4.72 39.12
CA ARG A 183 18.37 -3.97 40.17
C ARG A 183 18.31 -4.79 41.45
N VAL A 184 19.42 -5.38 41.83
CA VAL A 184 19.56 -6.03 43.14
C VAL A 184 19.94 -4.97 44.16
N ARG A 185 19.12 -4.78 45.20
CA ARG A 185 19.43 -3.89 46.33
C ARG A 185 19.22 -4.68 47.63
N GLY A 186 20.32 -5.04 48.30
CA GLY A 186 20.27 -5.89 49.51
C GLY A 186 19.89 -7.35 49.20
N GLN A 187 19.11 -7.98 50.07
CA GLN A 187 18.62 -9.38 49.89
C GLN A 187 17.34 -9.50 49.05
N LYS A 188 16.73 -8.39 48.61
CA LYS A 188 15.49 -8.41 47.82
C LYS A 188 15.80 -8.13 46.36
N MET A 189 15.39 -9.06 45.50
CA MET A 189 15.46 -8.91 44.05
C MET A 189 14.25 -8.10 43.58
N TYR A 190 14.46 -6.86 43.14
CA TYR A 190 13.42 -6.05 42.49
C TYR A 190 13.62 -6.08 40.97
N GLY A 191 12.56 -6.44 40.26
CA GLY A 191 12.51 -6.40 38.81
C GLY A 191 13.09 -7.63 38.09
N GLY A 192 13.06 -7.55 36.76
CA GLY A 192 13.35 -8.64 35.82
C GLY A 192 12.12 -9.45 35.45
N THR A 193 11.04 -8.76 35.09
CA THR A 193 9.98 -9.39 34.32
C THR A 193 10.55 -9.78 32.95
N SER A 194 10.35 -11.04 32.58
CA SER A 194 10.58 -11.49 31.20
C SER A 194 9.41 -10.99 30.38
N THR A 195 9.69 -10.11 29.42
CA THR A 195 8.71 -9.71 28.41
C THR A 195 9.07 -10.33 27.07
N TYR A 196 8.30 -10.00 26.04
CA TYR A 196 8.64 -10.29 24.66
C TYR A 196 8.57 -9.01 23.83
N LEU A 197 9.48 -8.90 22.86
CA LEU A 197 9.40 -7.96 21.75
C LEU A 197 8.63 -8.65 20.61
N PRO A 198 7.39 -8.25 20.32
CA PRO A 198 6.63 -8.82 19.20
C PRO A 198 7.21 -8.32 17.87
N LEU A 199 7.59 -9.24 16.99
CA LEU A 199 8.00 -8.95 15.62
C LEU A 199 6.93 -9.50 14.67
N ASN A 200 6.14 -8.63 14.05
CA ASN A 200 5.11 -9.04 13.10
C ASN A 200 5.72 -9.78 11.91
N VAL A 201 5.03 -10.79 11.38
CA VAL A 201 5.52 -11.55 10.22
C VAL A 201 5.60 -10.67 8.97
N ASN A 202 4.67 -9.74 8.85
CA ASN A 202 4.69 -8.68 7.85
C ASN A 202 4.61 -7.30 8.54
N PRO A 203 5.75 -6.70 8.92
CA PRO A 203 5.75 -5.34 9.47
C PRO A 203 5.42 -4.28 8.40
N ALA A 204 5.51 -4.63 7.12
CA ALA A 204 5.25 -3.70 6.02
C ALA A 204 3.75 -3.46 5.74
N GLY A 205 2.87 -4.30 6.30
CA GLY A 205 1.43 -4.21 6.04
C GLY A 205 1.11 -4.32 4.54
N VAL A 206 0.23 -3.44 4.05
CA VAL A 206 -0.23 -3.44 2.65
C VAL A 206 0.47 -2.41 1.76
N MET A 207 1.31 -1.55 2.33
CA MET A 207 2.08 -0.56 1.56
C MET A 207 2.87 -1.17 0.39
N PRO A 208 3.57 -2.31 0.53
CA PRO A 208 4.27 -2.96 -0.59
C PRO A 208 3.37 -3.30 -1.78
N ILE A 209 2.13 -3.72 -1.54
CA ILE A 209 1.16 -4.10 -2.57
C ILE A 209 0.76 -2.85 -3.37
N ILE A 210 0.49 -1.75 -2.66
CA ILE A 210 0.17 -0.46 -3.28
C ILE A 210 1.35 0.02 -4.13
N PHE A 211 2.58 -0.11 -3.62
CA PHE A 211 3.79 0.33 -4.31
C PHE A 211 4.05 -0.46 -5.59
N ALA A 212 3.91 -1.79 -5.53
CA ALA A 212 4.04 -2.66 -6.68
C ALA A 212 3.02 -2.31 -7.78
N LEU A 213 1.76 -2.03 -7.41
CA LEU A 213 0.73 -1.62 -8.35
C LEU A 213 1.03 -0.25 -8.97
N SER A 214 1.41 0.74 -8.18
CA SER A 214 1.74 2.08 -8.70
C SER A 214 2.90 2.03 -9.71
N ILE A 215 3.92 1.21 -9.44
CA ILE A 215 5.05 1.05 -10.36
C ILE A 215 4.67 0.28 -11.61
N LEU A 216 3.80 -0.73 -11.55
CA LEU A 216 3.30 -1.39 -12.76
C LEU A 216 2.44 -0.47 -13.62
N LEU A 217 1.65 0.40 -12.98
CA LEU A 217 0.79 1.34 -13.69
C LEU A 217 1.60 2.45 -14.39
N PHE A 218 2.76 2.83 -13.86
CA PHE A 218 3.53 3.96 -14.36
C PHE A 218 4.04 3.78 -15.81
N PRO A 219 4.72 2.66 -16.19
CA PRO A 219 5.07 2.40 -17.59
C PRO A 219 3.85 2.32 -18.50
N SER A 220 2.76 1.69 -18.05
CA SER A 220 1.53 1.58 -18.86
C SER A 220 0.92 2.95 -19.16
N MET A 221 1.02 3.90 -18.21
CA MET A 221 0.56 5.28 -18.40
C MET A 221 1.45 6.03 -19.38
N ILE A 222 2.78 5.91 -19.28
CA ILE A 222 3.72 6.53 -20.22
C ILE A 222 3.57 5.93 -21.62
N ALA A 223 3.43 4.61 -21.72
CA ALA A 223 3.18 3.92 -22.98
C ALA A 223 1.89 4.41 -23.64
N SER A 224 0.82 4.58 -22.84
CA SER A 224 -0.45 5.14 -23.31
C SER A 224 -0.30 6.59 -23.81
N PHE A 225 0.55 7.39 -23.17
CA PHE A 225 0.88 8.74 -23.60
C PHE A 225 1.69 8.78 -24.92
N LEU A 226 2.64 7.87 -25.08
CA LEU A 226 3.51 7.80 -26.26
C LEU A 226 2.88 7.10 -27.47
N ALA A 227 1.88 6.25 -27.24
CA ALA A 227 1.15 5.53 -28.29
C ALA A 227 0.45 6.50 -29.27
N GLY A 228 0.09 7.71 -28.83
CA GLY A 228 -0.57 8.72 -29.66
C GLY A 228 0.34 9.47 -30.65
N LYS A 229 1.67 9.38 -30.53
CA LYS A 229 2.59 10.25 -31.30
C LYS A 229 3.00 9.76 -32.70
N GLY A 230 2.66 8.52 -33.08
CA GLY A 230 3.08 7.91 -34.36
C GLY A 230 4.60 7.75 -34.52
N GLY A 231 5.05 6.80 -35.35
CA GLY A 231 6.48 6.49 -35.59
C GLY A 231 7.05 5.37 -34.71
N THR A 232 8.38 5.19 -34.74
CA THR A 232 9.12 4.12 -34.01
C THR A 232 8.94 4.18 -32.50
N ILE A 233 8.71 5.38 -31.94
CA ILE A 233 8.42 5.57 -30.52
C ILE A 233 7.02 5.09 -30.17
N GLY A 234 6.05 5.25 -31.08
CA GLY A 234 4.68 4.75 -30.92
C GLY A 234 4.60 3.24 -31.01
N SER A 235 5.36 2.60 -31.90
CA SER A 235 5.40 1.12 -32.00
C SER A 235 6.08 0.48 -30.77
N ILE A 236 7.15 1.09 -30.25
CA ILE A 236 7.76 0.66 -28.97
C ILE A 236 6.76 0.83 -27.82
N ALA A 237 6.03 1.94 -27.77
CA ALA A 237 5.02 2.18 -26.74
C ALA A 237 3.87 1.15 -26.79
N ILE A 238 3.41 0.76 -27.98
CA ILE A 238 2.41 -0.30 -28.15
C ILE A 238 2.97 -1.66 -27.73
N GLN A 239 4.20 -2.00 -28.11
CA GLN A 239 4.85 -3.24 -27.67
C GLN A 239 5.02 -3.32 -26.14
N VAL A 240 5.36 -2.20 -25.50
CA VAL A 240 5.43 -2.11 -24.03
C VAL A 240 4.02 -2.28 -23.42
N LYS A 241 2.99 -1.65 -23.99
CA LYS A 241 1.60 -1.82 -23.56
C LYS A 241 1.16 -3.28 -23.66
N ASP A 242 1.41 -3.93 -24.78
CA ASP A 242 1.03 -5.33 -25.03
C ASP A 242 1.80 -6.29 -24.11
N PHE A 243 3.07 -6.00 -23.83
CA PHE A 243 3.88 -6.77 -22.88
C PHE A 243 3.31 -6.72 -21.46
N PHE A 244 2.93 -5.54 -20.97
CA PHE A 244 2.33 -5.38 -19.64
C PHE A 244 0.84 -5.76 -19.58
N GLN A 245 0.15 -5.87 -20.72
CA GLN A 245 -1.22 -6.35 -20.77
C GLN A 245 -1.32 -7.89 -20.77
N ASN A 246 -0.22 -8.60 -21.07
CA ASN A 246 -0.21 -10.05 -20.98
C ASN A 246 -0.44 -10.50 -19.53
N PRO A 247 -1.51 -11.29 -19.23
CA PRO A 247 -1.85 -11.69 -17.87
C PRO A 247 -0.72 -12.41 -17.13
N TRP A 248 0.09 -13.20 -17.84
CA TRP A 248 1.21 -13.92 -17.25
C TRP A 248 2.37 -13.00 -16.90
N VAL A 249 2.73 -12.08 -17.81
CA VAL A 249 3.79 -11.10 -17.57
C VAL A 249 3.39 -10.15 -16.45
N TYR A 250 2.14 -9.67 -16.47
CA TYR A 250 1.61 -8.84 -15.40
C TYR A 250 1.62 -9.59 -14.06
N GLY A 251 1.11 -10.82 -14.01
CA GLY A 251 1.07 -11.60 -12.77
C GLY A 251 2.44 -11.89 -12.18
N VAL A 252 3.40 -12.33 -13.02
CA VAL A 252 4.77 -12.62 -12.57
C VAL A 252 5.50 -11.35 -12.14
N SER A 253 5.44 -10.27 -12.94
CA SER A 253 6.05 -9.00 -12.57
C SER A 253 5.44 -8.43 -11.29
N TYR A 254 4.11 -8.57 -11.11
CA TYR A 254 3.43 -8.16 -9.91
C TYR A 254 3.86 -8.97 -8.68
N PHE A 255 3.96 -10.30 -8.79
CA PHE A 255 4.51 -11.14 -7.73
C PHE A 255 5.91 -10.71 -7.30
N VAL A 256 6.81 -10.55 -8.28
CA VAL A 256 8.21 -10.17 -8.03
C VAL A 256 8.30 -8.79 -7.38
N LEU A 257 7.52 -7.82 -7.87
CA LEU A 257 7.50 -6.47 -7.31
C LEU A 257 6.94 -6.47 -5.89
N VAL A 258 5.85 -7.19 -5.60
CA VAL A 258 5.30 -7.30 -4.24
C VAL A 258 6.32 -7.94 -3.29
N PHE A 259 6.99 -9.01 -3.71
CA PHE A 259 8.02 -9.67 -2.92
C PHE A 259 9.19 -8.72 -2.62
N LEU A 260 9.71 -8.05 -3.66
CA LEU A 260 10.81 -7.10 -3.54
C LEU A 260 10.43 -5.90 -2.66
N PHE A 261 9.25 -5.32 -2.85
CA PHE A 261 8.79 -4.18 -2.07
C PHE A 261 8.49 -4.53 -0.61
N THR A 262 8.07 -5.77 -0.33
CA THR A 262 7.90 -6.21 1.05
C THR A 262 9.24 -6.23 1.79
N TYR A 263 10.28 -6.73 1.11
CA TYR A 263 11.64 -6.74 1.65
C TYR A 263 12.20 -5.33 1.79
N PHE A 264 12.05 -4.52 0.74
CA PHE A 264 12.51 -3.14 0.70
C PHE A 264 11.85 -2.28 1.78
N TYR A 265 10.51 -2.27 1.85
CA TYR A 265 9.77 -1.45 2.79
C TYR A 265 10.08 -1.85 4.23
N THR A 266 10.21 -3.16 4.51
CA THR A 266 10.60 -3.60 5.84
C THR A 266 12.01 -3.16 6.20
N ALA A 267 12.98 -3.30 5.28
CA ALA A 267 14.35 -2.87 5.55
C ALA A 267 14.45 -1.36 5.87
N VAL A 268 13.59 -0.54 5.26
CA VAL A 268 13.55 0.91 5.52
C VAL A 268 12.91 1.24 6.87
N THR A 269 11.81 0.55 7.21
CA THR A 269 11.00 0.87 8.40
C THR A 269 11.48 0.18 9.66
N PHE A 270 12.06 -1.02 9.54
CA PHE A 270 12.50 -1.85 10.65
C PHE A 270 14.03 -1.94 10.65
N ASP A 271 14.69 -1.01 11.33
CA ASP A 271 16.15 -1.03 11.50
C ASP A 271 16.55 -1.84 12.76
N PRO A 272 17.16 -3.04 12.62
CA PRO A 272 17.59 -3.86 13.75
C PRO A 272 18.63 -3.16 14.64
N LYS A 273 19.43 -2.25 14.06
CA LYS A 273 20.46 -1.51 14.79
C LYS A 273 19.83 -0.47 15.71
N ALA A 274 18.84 0.27 15.23
CA ALA A 274 18.08 1.22 16.04
C ALA A 274 17.34 0.50 17.18
N ILE A 275 16.67 -0.62 16.89
CA ILE A 275 15.94 -1.41 17.88
C ILE A 275 16.87 -1.97 18.95
N SER A 276 18.00 -2.57 18.57
CA SER A 276 18.98 -3.09 19.53
C SER A 276 19.59 -2.00 20.41
N THR A 277 19.85 -0.82 19.85
CA THR A 277 20.37 0.34 20.60
C THR A 277 19.33 0.86 21.60
N ASN A 278 18.07 0.96 21.18
CA ASN A 278 16.96 1.37 22.06
C ASN A 278 16.72 0.34 23.17
N LEU A 279 16.79 -0.96 22.84
CA LEU A 279 16.69 -2.05 23.82
C LEU A 279 17.79 -1.93 24.88
N GLN A 280 19.03 -1.67 24.44
CA GLN A 280 20.18 -1.47 25.33
C GLN A 280 20.02 -0.22 26.20
N LYS A 281 19.55 0.90 25.63
CA LYS A 281 19.27 2.14 26.38
C LYS A 281 18.20 1.94 27.46
N MET A 282 17.21 1.10 27.21
CA MET A 282 16.18 0.72 28.19
C MET A 282 16.66 -0.32 29.21
N GLY A 283 17.91 -0.76 29.15
CA GLY A 283 18.45 -1.82 30.02
C GLY A 283 17.89 -3.22 29.71
N GLY A 284 17.27 -3.40 28.54
CA GLY A 284 16.79 -4.68 28.04
C GLY A 284 17.87 -5.46 27.29
N PHE A 285 17.82 -6.78 27.37
CA PHE A 285 18.67 -7.67 26.59
C PHE A 285 17.93 -8.96 26.24
N ILE A 286 18.37 -9.62 25.17
CA ILE A 286 17.86 -10.94 24.78
C ILE A 286 18.65 -12.00 25.53
N PRO A 287 18.00 -12.91 26.30
CA PRO A 287 18.70 -13.97 27.01
C PRO A 287 19.60 -14.80 26.06
N GLY A 288 20.87 -14.97 26.43
CA GLY A 288 21.84 -15.72 25.63
C GLY A 288 22.59 -14.92 24.55
N ILE A 289 22.30 -13.62 24.37
CA ILE A 289 22.93 -12.78 23.35
C ILE A 289 23.52 -11.53 23.99
N ARG A 290 24.76 -11.18 23.62
CA ARG A 290 25.42 -9.98 24.12
C ARG A 290 24.72 -8.72 23.59
N PRO A 291 24.40 -7.72 24.45
CA PRO A 291 23.82 -6.45 24.01
C PRO A 291 24.71 -5.71 22.99
N GLY A 292 24.07 -4.96 22.09
CA GLY A 292 24.75 -4.23 21.02
C GLY A 292 24.76 -4.98 19.69
N LYS A 293 25.92 -5.09 19.03
CA LYS A 293 26.03 -5.61 17.66
C LYS A 293 25.47 -7.04 17.50
N SER A 294 25.76 -7.94 18.43
CA SER A 294 25.24 -9.32 18.39
C SER A 294 23.71 -9.39 18.49
N THR A 295 23.09 -8.45 19.22
CA THR A 295 21.62 -8.33 19.27
C THR A 295 21.06 -7.85 17.93
N SER A 296 21.70 -6.85 17.31
CA SER A 296 21.33 -6.38 15.96
C SER A 296 21.43 -7.50 14.91
N ASP A 297 22.53 -8.26 14.94
CA ASP A 297 22.77 -9.35 13.98
C ASP A 297 21.73 -10.48 14.15
N PHE A 298 21.36 -10.80 15.40
CA PHE A 298 20.31 -11.77 15.69
C PHE A 298 18.92 -11.31 15.23
N LEU A 299 18.58 -10.05 15.50
CA LEU A 299 17.32 -9.46 15.02
C LEU A 299 17.26 -9.47 13.50
N ASN A 300 18.36 -9.12 12.81
CA ASN A 300 18.45 -9.15 11.36
C ASN A 300 18.30 -10.59 10.81
N TYR A 301 18.93 -11.57 11.45
CA TYR A 301 18.79 -12.98 11.07
C TYR A 301 17.34 -13.48 11.18
N ILE A 302 16.64 -13.12 12.27
CA ILE A 302 15.23 -13.46 12.43
C ILE A 302 14.38 -12.73 11.38
N LEU A 303 14.59 -11.42 11.23
CA LEU A 303 13.84 -10.57 10.33
C LEU A 303 13.87 -11.13 8.89
N ASN A 304 15.05 -11.44 8.36
CA ASN A 304 15.18 -11.93 6.98
C ASN A 304 14.47 -13.27 6.75
N ARG A 305 14.46 -14.17 7.74
CA ARG A 305 13.75 -15.45 7.64
C ARG A 305 12.25 -15.31 7.71
N VAL A 306 11.78 -14.45 8.61
CA VAL A 306 10.36 -14.16 8.78
C VAL A 306 9.83 -13.42 7.54
N LEU A 307 10.59 -12.46 7.02
CA LEU A 307 10.25 -11.71 5.82
C LEU A 307 10.21 -12.55 4.56
N LEU A 308 11.07 -13.56 4.42
CA LEU A 308 10.99 -14.46 3.28
C LEU A 308 9.63 -15.16 3.22
N LEU A 309 9.13 -15.64 4.37
CA LEU A 309 7.81 -16.26 4.47
C LEU A 309 6.69 -15.22 4.24
N GLY A 310 6.77 -14.06 4.89
CA GLY A 310 5.76 -13.01 4.76
C GLY A 310 5.64 -12.47 3.33
N GLY A 311 6.77 -12.15 2.69
CA GLY A 311 6.82 -11.64 1.31
C GLY A 311 6.35 -12.66 0.28
N LEU A 312 6.75 -13.93 0.42
CA LEU A 312 6.28 -14.99 -0.47
C LEU A 312 4.77 -15.17 -0.36
N PHE A 313 4.25 -15.19 0.87
CA PHE A 313 2.82 -15.35 1.11
C PHE A 313 2.01 -14.18 0.58
N LEU A 314 2.44 -12.93 0.82
CA LEU A 314 1.78 -11.74 0.27
C LEU A 314 1.82 -11.73 -1.26
N GLY A 315 2.96 -12.10 -1.86
CA GLY A 315 3.09 -12.21 -3.30
C GLY A 315 2.10 -13.22 -3.88
N VAL A 316 2.01 -14.42 -3.29
CA VAL A 316 1.07 -15.48 -3.72
C VAL A 316 -0.37 -15.00 -3.61
N ILE A 317 -0.73 -14.37 -2.49
CA ILE A 317 -2.08 -13.85 -2.30
C ILE A 317 -2.40 -12.72 -3.29
N ALA A 318 -1.43 -11.88 -3.64
CA ALA A 318 -1.64 -10.78 -4.57
C ALA A 318 -1.99 -11.27 -6.00
N ILE A 319 -1.41 -12.41 -6.43
CA ILE A 319 -1.66 -12.99 -7.77
C ILE A 319 -2.81 -14.01 -7.80
N MET A 320 -3.17 -14.58 -6.65
CA MET A 320 -4.22 -15.60 -6.52
C MET A 320 -5.52 -15.25 -7.27
N PRO A 321 -6.03 -14.01 -7.17
CA PRO A 321 -7.25 -13.60 -7.87
C PRO A 321 -7.11 -13.56 -9.40
N GLN A 322 -5.91 -13.29 -9.92
CA GLN A 322 -5.66 -13.34 -11.37
C GLN A 322 -5.61 -14.77 -11.89
N ILE A 323 -4.99 -15.67 -11.13
CA ILE A 323 -4.95 -17.11 -11.44
C ILE A 323 -6.37 -17.68 -11.46
N ALA A 324 -7.22 -17.27 -10.52
CA ALA A 324 -8.62 -17.64 -10.46
C ALA A 324 -9.43 -17.21 -11.68
N GLY A 325 -9.24 -15.95 -12.11
CA GLY A 325 -9.88 -15.41 -13.31
C GLY A 325 -9.43 -16.16 -14.57
N ALA A 326 -8.17 -16.56 -14.65
CA ALA A 326 -7.64 -17.35 -15.77
C ALA A 326 -8.20 -18.78 -15.81
N LEU A 327 -8.34 -19.44 -14.65
CA LEU A 327 -8.85 -20.83 -14.56
C LEU A 327 -10.36 -20.93 -14.80
N THR A 328 -11.13 -19.91 -14.43
CA THR A 328 -12.59 -19.91 -14.57
C THR A 328 -13.07 -19.47 -15.95
N GLY A 329 -12.21 -18.87 -16.78
CA GLY A 329 -12.57 -18.35 -18.10
C GLY A 329 -13.53 -17.15 -18.07
N VAL A 330 -13.95 -16.70 -16.88
CA VAL A 330 -14.87 -15.58 -16.70
C VAL A 330 -14.04 -14.32 -16.41
N HIS A 331 -13.78 -13.53 -17.45
CA HIS A 331 -13.10 -12.24 -17.32
C HIS A 331 -13.94 -11.19 -16.56
N ASN A 332 -15.23 -11.47 -16.33
CA ASN A 332 -16.16 -10.58 -15.60
C ASN A 332 -15.85 -10.48 -14.10
N PHE A 333 -15.01 -11.34 -13.54
CA PHE A 333 -14.62 -11.24 -12.13
C PHE A 333 -13.74 -10.02 -11.79
N ASN A 334 -13.11 -9.40 -12.80
CA ASN A 334 -12.44 -8.11 -12.62
C ASN A 334 -13.41 -6.99 -12.21
N PHE A 335 -14.72 -7.18 -12.41
CA PHE A 335 -15.73 -6.17 -12.14
C PHE A 335 -16.17 -6.15 -10.68
N LEU A 336 -16.20 -7.28 -9.97
CA LEU A 336 -16.89 -7.35 -8.67
C LEU A 336 -16.06 -6.85 -7.48
N ILE A 337 -14.78 -7.23 -7.41
CA ILE A 337 -13.76 -6.76 -6.49
C ILE A 337 -12.45 -7.22 -7.15
N GLY A 338 -11.63 -6.30 -7.66
CA GLY A 338 -10.27 -6.68 -8.08
C GLY A 338 -9.56 -7.28 -6.87
N GLY A 339 -8.94 -8.44 -6.99
CA GLY A 339 -8.36 -9.14 -5.84
C GLY A 339 -7.44 -8.30 -4.94
N THR A 340 -6.78 -7.31 -5.53
CA THR A 340 -5.98 -6.29 -4.85
C THR A 340 -6.80 -5.33 -3.99
N SER A 341 -8.02 -5.00 -4.40
CA SER A 341 -8.95 -4.18 -3.64
C SER A 341 -9.46 -4.89 -2.39
N LEU A 342 -9.68 -6.21 -2.44
CA LEU A 342 -10.01 -7.00 -1.26
C LEU A 342 -8.88 -6.95 -0.22
N LEU A 343 -7.63 -7.08 -0.68
CA LEU A 343 -6.45 -7.03 0.17
C LEU A 343 -6.31 -5.68 0.89
N ILE A 344 -6.50 -4.60 0.14
CA ILE A 344 -6.47 -3.24 0.68
C ILE A 344 -7.58 -3.07 1.72
N VAL A 345 -8.80 -3.50 1.41
CA VAL A 345 -9.95 -3.37 2.32
C VAL A 345 -9.69 -4.07 3.65
N VAL A 346 -9.30 -5.34 3.64
CA VAL A 346 -9.06 -6.12 4.87
C VAL A 346 -7.96 -5.47 5.71
N ALA A 347 -6.86 -5.04 5.09
CA ALA A 347 -5.75 -4.48 5.84
C ALA A 347 -6.04 -3.11 6.43
N VAL A 348 -6.73 -2.23 5.72
CA VAL A 348 -7.13 -0.92 6.26
C VAL A 348 -8.08 -1.12 7.45
N VAL A 349 -9.02 -2.06 7.35
CA VAL A 349 -9.91 -2.39 8.48
C VAL A 349 -9.12 -2.90 9.68
N LEU A 350 -8.17 -3.82 9.48
CA LEU A 350 -7.33 -4.33 10.57
C LEU A 350 -6.46 -3.23 11.20
N GLU A 351 -5.91 -2.32 10.39
CA GLU A 351 -5.09 -1.20 10.87
C GLU A 351 -5.93 -0.23 11.71
N THR A 352 -7.07 0.20 11.18
CA THR A 352 -8.01 1.07 11.91
C THR A 352 -8.47 0.41 13.21
N TRP A 353 -8.82 -0.88 13.18
CA TRP A 353 -9.21 -1.63 14.38
C TRP A 353 -8.10 -1.64 15.44
N ARG A 354 -6.85 -1.88 15.04
CA ARG A 354 -5.70 -1.87 15.97
C ARG A 354 -5.48 -0.49 16.58
N GLN A 355 -5.63 0.57 15.81
CA GLN A 355 -5.45 1.94 16.31
C GLN A 355 -6.57 2.36 17.26
N VAL A 356 -7.82 2.00 16.96
CA VAL A 356 -8.95 2.21 17.88
C VAL A 356 -8.69 1.51 19.21
N ASN A 357 -8.32 0.22 19.19
CA ASN A 357 -8.04 -0.52 20.42
C ASN A 357 -6.87 0.07 21.20
N ALA A 358 -5.80 0.49 20.53
CA ALA A 358 -4.66 1.14 21.19
C ALA A 358 -5.05 2.45 21.89
N GLN A 359 -5.93 3.25 21.28
CA GLN A 359 -6.45 4.47 21.92
C GLN A 359 -7.38 4.16 23.10
N LEU A 360 -8.23 3.13 22.97
CA LEU A 360 -9.11 2.68 24.05
C LEU A 360 -8.32 2.19 25.27
N GLU A 361 -7.28 1.37 25.05
CA GLU A 361 -6.39 0.90 26.11
C GLU A 361 -5.72 2.08 26.83
N MET A 362 -5.20 3.07 26.09
CA MET A 362 -4.60 4.27 26.68
C MET A 362 -5.61 5.08 27.52
N HIS A 363 -6.85 5.20 27.04
CA HIS A 363 -7.90 5.93 27.75
C HIS A 363 -8.39 5.18 29.00
N GLU A 364 -8.40 3.86 28.98
CA GLU A 364 -8.67 3.04 30.17
C GLU A 364 -7.57 3.21 31.22
N TYR A 365 -6.29 3.29 30.80
CA TYR A 365 -5.17 3.56 31.70
C TYR A 365 -5.21 4.95 32.36
N GLU A 366 -5.76 5.98 31.72
CA GLU A 366 -5.89 7.32 32.32
C GLU A 366 -7.01 7.41 33.37
N LYS A 367 -7.96 6.46 33.38
CA LYS A 367 -9.09 6.45 34.34
C LYS A 367 -8.77 5.75 35.67
N PHE A 368 -7.65 5.05 35.75
CA PHE A 368 -7.13 4.43 36.97
C PHE A 368 -5.90 5.18 37.48
#